data_AF-A0A072VCS8-F1
#
_entry.id   AF-A0A072VCS8-F1
#
_cell.length_a   1.000
_cell.length_b   1.000
_cell.length_c   1.000
_cell.angle_alpha   90.00
_cell.angle_beta   90.00
_cell.angle_gamma   90.00
#
_symmetry.space_group_name_H-M   'P 1'
#
loop_
_entity.id
_entity.type
_entity.pdbx_description
1 polymer ?
#
loop_
_entity_poly.entity_id
_entity_poly.type
_entity_poly.pdbx_seq_one_letter_code
_entity_poly.pdbx_strand_id
1 'polypeptide(L)'
;MQRDWEGGRDISRDAKEAGVQKATAKSVGSDNGGFFFLYGYGVTGKTFIWKTLSTAVRSKGLIVLNAASSGIAALLLPGGRTAHSTLAIPIEIKEASSLTMEKDSPRADLVRAAKLIICDEAPMMHQWCFEAVDRSMCDIMSKNDPLNEFIPFRGMTVVLGGDFRQILPVVRKATRHDIFDASINSSKILAYSNVLRLTVNMRLSASSVPVEQE
;
A
#
# COMPACT_ATOMS: atom_id res chain seq x y z
N MET A 1 -23.80 7.57 -2.26
CA MET A 1 -24.54 7.81 -1.01
C MET A 1 -23.71 8.77 -0.16
N GLN A 2 -24.09 10.04 -0.19
CA GLN A 2 -23.37 11.16 0.40
C GLN A 2 -23.77 11.26 1.88
N ARG A 3 -22.80 11.30 2.79
CA ARG A 3 -23.01 11.83 4.14
C ARG A 3 -21.80 12.65 4.55
N ASP A 4 -22.13 13.87 4.94
CA ASP A 4 -21.27 14.99 5.26
C ASP A 4 -21.32 15.26 6.78
N TRP A 5 -20.14 15.50 7.36
CA TRP A 5 -19.73 16.29 8.55
C TRP A 5 -20.32 16.08 9.96
N GLU A 6 -19.44 15.86 10.95
CA GLU A 6 -19.09 16.82 12.02
C GLU A 6 -18.02 16.25 13.01
N GLY A 7 -17.03 17.06 13.42
CA GLY A 7 -16.39 16.96 14.74
C GLY A 7 -15.29 15.91 15.01
N GLY A 8 -14.28 15.79 14.16
CA GLY A 8 -13.09 14.98 14.48
C GLY A 8 -12.01 15.79 15.19
N ARG A 9 -11.87 15.65 16.52
CA ARG A 9 -10.70 16.15 17.30
C ARG A 9 -9.40 15.84 16.55
N ASP A 10 -8.57 16.85 16.32
CA ASP A 10 -7.33 16.66 15.58
C ASP A 10 -6.32 15.87 16.45
N ILE A 11 -6.33 14.55 16.30
CA ILE A 11 -5.39 13.66 16.98
C ILE A 11 -3.98 14.05 16.54
N SER A 12 -3.07 14.25 17.49
CA SER A 12 -1.71 14.74 17.24
C SER A 12 -0.95 13.88 16.23
N ARG A 13 -0.02 14.53 15.52
CA ARG A 13 0.92 13.95 14.54
C ARG A 13 1.44 12.57 14.98
N ASP A 14 2.05 12.52 16.16
CA ASP A 14 2.72 11.31 16.66
C ASP A 14 1.73 10.19 16.95
N ALA A 15 0.51 10.52 17.37
CA ALA A 15 -0.53 9.53 17.65
C ALA A 15 -1.10 8.90 16.37
N LYS A 16 -1.24 9.66 15.27
CA LYS A 16 -1.66 9.11 13.96
C LYS A 16 -0.55 8.24 13.34
N GLU A 17 0.70 8.71 13.36
CA GLU A 17 1.85 7.95 12.85
C GLU A 17 2.07 6.66 13.66
N ALA A 18 2.06 6.75 15.00
CA ALA A 18 2.17 5.60 15.88
C ALA A 18 0.98 4.64 15.72
N GLY A 19 -0.21 5.15 15.42
CA GLY A 19 -1.40 4.33 15.11
C GLY A 19 -1.18 3.41 13.91
N VAL A 20 -0.68 3.97 12.81
CA VAL A 20 -0.36 3.20 11.59
C VAL A 20 0.74 2.17 11.88
N GLN A 21 1.81 2.60 12.54
CA GLN A 21 2.93 1.70 12.88
C GLN A 21 2.50 0.56 13.78
N LYS A 22 1.69 0.85 14.80
CA LYS A 22 1.16 -0.16 15.73
C LYS A 22 0.22 -1.15 15.04
N ALA A 23 -0.67 -0.67 14.19
CA ALA A 23 -1.60 -1.52 13.44
C ALA A 23 -0.83 -2.48 12.52
N THR A 24 0.11 -1.96 11.71
CA THR A 24 0.92 -2.76 10.81
C THR A 24 1.86 -3.69 11.56
N ALA A 25 2.52 -3.24 12.63
CA ALA A 25 3.41 -4.09 13.42
C ALA A 25 2.68 -5.23 14.13
N LYS A 26 1.45 -4.98 14.62
CA LYS A 26 0.59 -6.01 15.19
C LYS A 26 0.22 -7.04 14.12
N SER A 27 -0.18 -6.58 12.94
CA SER A 27 -0.50 -7.41 11.77
C SER A 27 0.68 -8.28 11.34
N VAL A 28 1.89 -7.70 11.26
CA VAL A 28 3.12 -8.43 10.91
C VAL A 28 3.48 -9.49 11.96
N GLY A 29 3.19 -9.22 13.23
CA GLY A 29 3.44 -10.16 14.34
C GLY A 29 2.37 -11.23 14.51
N SER A 30 1.18 -11.05 13.96
CA SER A 30 0.11 -12.06 13.93
C SER A 30 0.14 -12.82 12.61
N ASP A 31 0.05 -14.15 12.64
CA ASP A 31 0.03 -14.94 11.38
C ASP A 31 -1.24 -14.75 10.53
N ASN A 32 -2.18 -13.93 11.00
CA ASN A 32 -3.42 -13.58 10.30
C ASN A 32 -3.24 -12.46 9.24
N GLY A 33 -2.10 -11.77 9.24
CA GLY A 33 -1.82 -10.67 8.30
C GLY A 33 -2.78 -9.49 8.43
N GLY A 34 -2.81 -8.65 7.38
CA GLY A 34 -3.66 -7.46 7.37
C GLY A 34 -3.49 -6.63 6.12
N PHE A 35 -4.60 -6.10 5.62
CA PHE A 35 -4.63 -5.26 4.43
C PHE A 35 -5.00 -3.82 4.80
N PHE A 36 -4.12 -2.87 4.49
CA PHE A 36 -4.29 -1.47 4.84
C PHE A 36 -4.12 -0.57 3.63
N PHE A 37 -4.88 0.53 3.60
CA PHE A 37 -4.68 1.62 2.65
C PHE A 37 -4.36 2.90 3.41
N LEU A 38 -3.12 3.40 3.31
CA LEU A 38 -2.72 4.69 3.87
C LEU A 38 -3.03 5.80 2.88
N TYR A 39 -4.16 6.46 3.13
CA TYR A 39 -4.53 7.67 2.44
C TYR A 39 -3.86 8.87 3.11
N GLY A 40 -3.18 9.69 2.32
CA GLY A 40 -2.60 10.92 2.83
C GLY A 40 -2.37 11.86 1.67
N TYR A 41 -2.62 13.13 1.91
CA TYR A 41 -2.40 14.14 0.90
C TYR A 41 -0.92 14.37 0.63
N GLY A 42 -0.59 15.05 -0.48
CA GLY A 42 0.76 15.54 -0.67
C GLY A 42 1.29 16.21 0.61
N VAL A 43 2.53 15.89 0.98
CA VAL A 43 3.23 16.51 2.12
C VAL A 43 2.75 16.07 3.52
N THR A 44 1.93 15.02 3.64
CA THR A 44 1.55 14.44 4.94
C THR A 44 2.54 13.38 5.47
N GLY A 45 3.74 13.28 4.91
CA GLY A 45 4.78 12.39 5.41
C GLY A 45 4.61 10.89 5.14
N LYS A 46 3.80 10.49 4.15
CA LYS A 46 3.65 9.06 3.76
C LYS A 46 5.00 8.36 3.57
N THR A 47 5.91 9.00 2.85
CA THR A 47 7.27 8.49 2.62
C THR A 47 8.06 8.27 3.92
N PHE A 48 7.88 9.13 4.93
CA PHE A 48 8.50 8.94 6.23
C PHE A 48 7.94 7.69 6.91
N ILE A 49 6.62 7.50 6.90
CA ILE A 49 5.96 6.31 7.46
C ILE A 49 6.44 5.04 6.75
N TRP A 50 6.59 5.04 5.43
CA TRP A 50 7.13 3.90 4.67
C TRP A 50 8.53 3.52 5.11
N LYS A 51 9.41 4.51 5.26
CA LYS A 51 10.78 4.29 5.77
C LYS A 51 10.74 3.73 7.18
N THR A 52 9.96 4.31 8.07
CA THR A 52 9.90 3.89 9.48
C THR A 52 9.34 2.47 9.62
N LEU A 53 8.25 2.14 8.92
CA LEU A 53 7.69 0.79 8.87
C LEU A 53 8.70 -0.22 8.34
N SER A 54 9.31 0.08 7.19
CA SER A 54 10.29 -0.82 6.58
C SER A 54 11.48 -1.06 7.49
N THR A 55 12.00 -0.01 8.14
CA THR A 55 13.13 -0.13 9.07
C THR A 55 12.75 -0.92 10.33
N ALA A 56 11.58 -0.64 10.92
CA ALA A 56 11.13 -1.31 12.14
C ALA A 56 10.84 -2.82 11.95
N VAL A 57 10.40 -3.23 10.77
CA VAL A 57 10.21 -4.65 10.44
C VAL A 57 11.56 -5.30 10.11
N ARG A 58 12.42 -4.65 9.32
CA ARG A 58 13.76 -5.17 8.98
C ARG A 58 14.69 -5.27 10.19
N SER A 59 14.56 -4.39 11.18
CA SER A 59 15.35 -4.45 12.41
C SER A 59 15.06 -5.70 13.25
N LYS A 60 13.95 -6.40 12.97
CA LYS A 60 13.61 -7.70 13.57
C LYS A 60 14.10 -8.89 12.73
N GLY A 61 14.90 -8.65 11.69
CA GLY A 61 15.36 -9.68 10.75
C GLY A 61 14.29 -10.14 9.75
N LEU A 62 13.14 -9.47 9.68
CA LEU A 62 12.04 -9.83 8.78
C LEU A 62 12.17 -9.14 7.42
N ILE A 63 11.64 -9.79 6.38
CA ILE A 63 11.74 -9.30 5.01
C ILE A 63 10.58 -8.35 4.69
N VAL A 64 10.92 -7.19 4.12
CA VAL A 64 9.97 -6.18 3.61
C VAL A 64 10.21 -5.94 2.13
N LEU A 65 9.15 -6.08 1.34
CA LEU A 65 9.13 -5.77 -0.09
C LEU A 65 8.57 -4.37 -0.30
N ASN A 66 9.47 -3.43 -0.59
CA ASN A 66 9.10 -2.06 -0.91
C ASN A 66 8.90 -1.94 -2.43
N ALA A 67 7.69 -1.56 -2.82
CA ALA A 67 7.28 -1.33 -4.18
C ALA A 67 6.69 0.07 -4.34
N ALA A 68 6.72 0.60 -5.57
CA ALA A 68 5.95 1.78 -5.93
C ALA A 68 5.47 1.71 -7.38
N SER A 69 4.47 2.51 -7.75
CA SER A 69 3.96 2.55 -9.13
C SER A 69 4.99 3.02 -10.16
N SER A 70 5.85 3.96 -9.79
CA SER A 70 6.87 4.56 -10.66
C SER A 70 8.29 4.37 -10.11
N GLY A 71 9.28 4.46 -11.00
CA GLY A 71 10.69 4.37 -10.62
C GLY A 71 11.11 5.49 -9.67
N ILE A 72 10.62 6.72 -9.89
CA ILE A 72 10.95 7.88 -9.04
C ILE A 72 10.39 7.70 -7.62
N ALA A 73 9.14 7.24 -7.49
CA ALA A 73 8.56 6.96 -6.17
C ALA A 73 9.32 5.82 -5.46
N ALA A 74 9.74 4.79 -6.20
CA ALA A 74 10.49 3.67 -5.63
C ALA A 74 11.85 4.09 -5.05
N LEU A 75 12.53 5.09 -5.62
CA LEU A 75 13.80 5.61 -5.10
C LEU A 75 13.69 6.19 -3.69
N LEU A 76 12.49 6.63 -3.29
CA LEU A 76 12.25 7.18 -1.97
C LEU A 76 12.06 6.09 -0.90
N LEU A 77 11.92 4.83 -1.30
CA LEU A 77 11.73 3.70 -0.41
C LEU A 77 13.05 2.93 -0.20
N PRO A 78 13.33 2.40 1.02
CA PRO A 78 14.55 1.66 1.29
C PRO A 78 14.67 0.38 0.45
N GLY A 79 15.59 0.36 -0.52
CA GLY A 79 15.73 -0.75 -1.48
C GLY A 79 14.48 -0.92 -2.37
N GLY A 80 13.74 0.17 -2.58
CA GLY A 80 12.52 0.16 -3.38
C GLY A 80 12.78 -0.11 -4.85
N ARG A 81 11.83 -0.81 -5.48
CA ARG A 81 11.76 -0.99 -6.93
C ARG A 81 10.32 -0.79 -7.39
N THR A 82 10.08 -0.72 -8.69
CA THR A 82 8.70 -0.59 -9.20
C THR A 82 7.87 -1.84 -8.87
N ALA A 83 6.55 -1.72 -8.73
CA ALA A 83 5.68 -2.86 -8.45
C ALA A 83 5.81 -3.96 -9.52
N HIS A 84 5.95 -3.58 -10.79
CA HIS A 84 6.27 -4.50 -11.89
C HIS A 84 7.56 -5.30 -11.62
N SER A 85 8.63 -4.65 -11.18
CA SER A 85 9.93 -5.30 -10.94
C SER A 85 10.12 -5.91 -9.55
N THR A 86 9.26 -5.60 -8.57
CA THR A 86 9.22 -6.25 -7.26
C THR A 86 8.32 -7.49 -7.28
N LEU A 87 7.11 -7.38 -7.82
CA LEU A 87 6.07 -8.43 -7.75
C LEU A 87 5.85 -9.20 -9.06
N ALA A 88 6.47 -8.78 -10.16
CA ALA A 88 6.41 -9.43 -11.48
C ALA A 88 5.04 -9.22 -12.13
N ILE A 89 4.48 -8.02 -11.91
CA ILE A 89 3.22 -7.62 -12.51
C ILE A 89 3.48 -7.37 -14.01
N PRO A 90 2.75 -8.04 -14.91
CA PRO A 90 2.84 -7.78 -16.35
C PRO A 90 2.66 -6.28 -16.65
N ILE A 91 3.39 -5.78 -17.65
CA ILE A 91 3.18 -4.39 -18.12
C ILE A 91 1.80 -4.27 -18.77
N GLU A 92 1.42 -5.28 -19.56
CA GLU A 92 0.07 -5.40 -20.11
C GLU A 92 -0.80 -6.23 -19.16
N ILE A 93 -1.63 -5.54 -18.39
CA ILE A 93 -2.51 -6.16 -17.41
C ILE A 93 -3.94 -6.30 -17.97
N LYS A 94 -4.56 -7.46 -17.73
CA LYS A 94 -5.95 -7.79 -18.07
C LYS A 94 -6.68 -8.30 -16.83
N GLU A 95 -8.00 -8.36 -16.89
CA GLU A 95 -8.84 -8.80 -15.77
C GLU A 95 -8.47 -10.19 -15.26
N ALA A 96 -8.05 -11.11 -16.13
CA ALA A 96 -7.64 -12.48 -15.78
C ALA A 96 -6.13 -12.63 -15.55
N SER A 97 -5.35 -11.55 -15.57
CA SER A 97 -3.89 -11.62 -15.45
C SER A 97 -3.44 -12.09 -14.06
N SER A 98 -2.35 -12.83 -14.06
CA SER A 98 -1.57 -13.22 -12.88
C SER A 98 -0.16 -12.65 -12.97
N LEU A 99 0.60 -12.72 -11.89
CA LEU A 99 2.03 -12.39 -11.88
C LEU A 99 2.79 -13.32 -12.85
N THR A 100 3.80 -12.80 -13.54
CA THR A 100 4.61 -13.57 -14.50
C THR A 100 5.67 -14.44 -13.82
N MET A 101 5.68 -14.48 -12.49
CA MET A 101 6.71 -15.16 -11.71
C MET A 101 6.40 -16.65 -11.61
N GLU A 102 7.41 -17.49 -11.86
CA GLU A 102 7.30 -18.93 -11.66
C GLU A 102 7.24 -19.29 -10.17
N LYS A 103 6.44 -20.31 -9.83
CA LYS A 103 6.16 -20.71 -8.45
C LYS A 103 7.41 -21.13 -7.69
N ASP A 104 8.36 -21.78 -8.35
CA ASP A 104 9.60 -22.31 -7.75
C ASP A 104 10.82 -21.42 -8.02
N SER A 105 10.59 -20.13 -8.32
CA SER A 105 11.66 -19.18 -8.55
C SER A 105 12.20 -18.58 -7.24
N PRO A 106 13.48 -18.13 -7.19
CA PRO A 106 14.03 -17.42 -6.04
C PRO A 106 13.23 -16.17 -5.64
N ARG A 107 12.51 -15.58 -6.60
CA ARG A 107 11.65 -14.43 -6.36
C ARG A 107 10.34 -14.83 -5.67
N ALA A 108 9.78 -15.99 -6.01
CA ALA A 108 8.63 -16.55 -5.30
C ALA A 108 9.01 -16.93 -3.87
N ASP A 109 10.22 -17.48 -3.67
CA ASP A 109 10.77 -17.74 -2.33
C ASP A 109 10.86 -16.45 -1.50
N LEU A 110 11.32 -15.36 -2.13
CA LEU A 110 11.39 -14.05 -1.47
C LEU A 110 10.00 -13.52 -1.09
N VAL A 111 8.99 -13.69 -1.96
CA VAL A 111 7.60 -13.31 -1.65
C VAL A 111 7.03 -14.17 -0.53
N ARG A 112 7.31 -15.48 -0.50
CA ARG A 112 6.89 -16.38 0.60
C ARG A 112 7.55 -16.03 1.92
N ALA A 113 8.82 -15.62 1.89
CA ALA A 113 9.58 -15.25 3.10
C ALA A 113 9.28 -13.82 3.59
N ALA A 114 8.69 -12.96 2.74
CA ALA A 114 8.30 -11.62 3.13
C ALA A 114 7.24 -11.65 4.23
N LYS A 115 7.27 -10.64 5.10
CA LYS A 115 6.24 -10.42 6.13
C LYS A 115 5.43 -9.14 5.90
N LEU A 116 5.93 -8.26 5.05
CA LEU A 116 5.29 -6.99 4.73
C LEU A 116 5.56 -6.61 3.27
N ILE A 117 4.50 -6.22 2.56
CA ILE A 117 4.59 -5.56 1.26
C ILE A 117 4.08 -4.13 1.41
N ILE A 118 4.89 -3.16 0.99
CA ILE A 118 4.50 -1.76 0.91
C ILE A 118 4.43 -1.39 -0.57
N CYS A 119 3.33 -0.79 -1.04
CA CYS A 119 3.22 -0.25 -2.38
C CYS A 119 2.83 1.22 -2.36
N ASP A 120 3.77 2.11 -2.67
CA ASP A 120 3.54 3.55 -2.73
C ASP A 120 2.99 3.99 -4.08
N GLU A 121 2.23 5.09 -4.07
CA GLU A 121 1.50 5.63 -5.23
C GLU A 121 0.61 4.60 -5.95
N ALA A 122 -0.04 3.74 -5.16
CA ALA A 122 -0.97 2.72 -5.61
C ALA A 122 -2.12 3.23 -6.51
N PRO A 123 -2.72 4.43 -6.29
CA PRO A 123 -3.76 4.98 -7.17
C PRO A 123 -3.33 5.19 -8.63
N MET A 124 -2.02 5.27 -8.91
CA MET A 124 -1.50 5.39 -10.27
C MET A 124 -1.50 4.04 -11.03
N MET A 125 -1.74 2.93 -10.34
CA MET A 125 -1.75 1.59 -10.93
C MET A 125 -3.18 1.13 -11.24
N HIS A 126 -3.32 0.34 -12.31
CA HIS A 126 -4.58 -0.29 -12.67
C HIS A 126 -5.04 -1.23 -11.54
N GLN A 127 -6.35 -1.29 -11.26
CA GLN A 127 -6.93 -2.16 -10.23
C GLN A 127 -6.50 -3.63 -10.38
N TRP A 128 -6.52 -4.14 -11.61
CA TRP A 128 -6.11 -5.50 -11.94
C TRP A 128 -4.67 -5.84 -11.55
N CYS A 129 -3.79 -4.86 -11.35
CA CYS A 129 -2.46 -5.13 -10.81
C CYS A 129 -2.54 -5.71 -9.40
N PHE A 130 -3.42 -5.18 -8.55
CA PHE A 130 -3.59 -5.65 -7.17
C PHE A 130 -4.37 -6.97 -7.11
N GLU A 131 -5.37 -7.13 -7.98
CA GLU A 131 -6.12 -8.39 -8.11
C GLU A 131 -5.25 -9.52 -8.69
N ALA A 132 -4.33 -9.21 -9.60
CA ALA A 132 -3.34 -10.16 -10.09
C ALA A 132 -2.37 -10.59 -8.99
N VAL A 133 -1.90 -9.63 -8.17
CA VAL A 133 -1.05 -9.94 -6.99
C VAL A 133 -1.79 -10.87 -6.04
N ASP A 134 -3.04 -10.55 -5.71
CA ASP A 134 -3.88 -11.35 -4.82
C ASP A 134 -4.10 -12.78 -5.35
N ARG A 135 -4.54 -12.92 -6.61
CA ARG A 135 -4.69 -14.23 -7.25
C ARG A 135 -3.40 -15.04 -7.23
N SER A 136 -2.27 -14.43 -7.58
CA SER A 136 -1.00 -15.15 -7.61
C SER A 136 -0.47 -15.48 -6.22
N MET A 137 -0.82 -14.73 -5.17
CA MET A 137 -0.48 -15.14 -3.81
C MET A 137 -1.19 -16.42 -3.39
N CYS A 138 -2.40 -16.69 -3.91
CA CYS A 138 -3.05 -17.99 -3.76
C CYS A 138 -2.14 -19.12 -4.23
N ASP A 139 -1.54 -18.93 -5.40
CA ASP A 139 -0.68 -19.90 -6.04
C ASP A 139 0.70 -20.03 -5.39
N ILE A 140 1.25 -18.93 -4.89
CA ILE A 140 2.62 -18.86 -4.35
C ILE A 140 2.69 -19.28 -2.89
N MET A 141 1.69 -18.93 -2.07
CA MET A 141 1.81 -19.09 -0.61
C MET A 141 1.47 -20.49 -0.09
N SER A 142 0.96 -21.41 -0.92
CA SER A 142 0.70 -22.84 -0.61
C SER A 142 0.04 -23.11 0.76
N LYS A 143 -0.72 -22.16 1.30
CA LYS A 143 -1.53 -22.34 2.51
C LYS A 143 -2.84 -22.98 2.07
N ASN A 144 -2.86 -24.32 1.99
CA ASN A 144 -4.03 -25.13 1.59
C ASN A 144 -5.12 -25.17 2.68
N ASP A 145 -5.36 -24.05 3.35
CA ASP A 145 -6.49 -23.92 4.26
C ASP A 145 -7.67 -23.30 3.46
N PRO A 146 -8.81 -24.00 3.34
CA PRO A 146 -10.01 -23.47 2.70
C PRO A 146 -10.46 -22.12 3.29
N LEU A 147 -10.20 -21.86 4.58
CA LEU A 147 -10.55 -20.60 5.23
C LEU A 147 -9.70 -19.41 4.73
N ASN A 148 -8.54 -19.66 4.13
CA ASN A 148 -7.66 -18.63 3.58
C ASN A 148 -8.08 -18.17 2.17
N GLU A 149 -9.12 -18.75 1.56
CA GLU A 149 -9.62 -18.35 0.22
C GLU A 149 -10.19 -16.94 0.21
N PHE A 150 -10.84 -16.54 1.30
CA PHE A 150 -11.48 -15.22 1.40
C PHE A 150 -10.59 -14.15 2.04
N ILE A 151 -9.34 -14.50 2.37
CA ILE A 151 -8.40 -13.57 3.01
C ILE A 151 -7.54 -12.93 1.93
N PRO A 152 -7.61 -11.59 1.77
CA PRO A 152 -6.76 -10.89 0.82
C PRO A 152 -5.29 -11.21 1.04
N PHE A 153 -4.57 -11.40 -0.05
CA PHE A 153 -3.14 -11.65 -0.09
C PHE A 153 -2.71 -12.87 0.75
N ARG A 154 -3.62 -13.83 0.98
CA ARG A 154 -3.39 -15.06 1.77
C ARG A 154 -2.81 -14.83 3.18
N GLY A 155 -3.25 -13.74 3.80
CA GLY A 155 -2.80 -13.33 5.14
C GLY A 155 -1.39 -12.74 5.15
N MET A 156 -0.88 -12.29 4.00
CA MET A 156 0.29 -11.40 3.96
C MET A 156 -0.11 -10.02 4.48
N THR A 157 0.76 -9.36 5.25
CA THR A 157 0.52 -7.95 5.57
C THR A 157 0.85 -7.10 4.35
N VAL A 158 -0.14 -6.38 3.82
CA VAL A 158 0.01 -5.49 2.67
C VAL A 158 -0.46 -4.09 3.03
N VAL A 159 0.38 -3.10 2.73
CA VAL A 159 0.05 -1.69 2.93
C VAL A 159 0.19 -0.96 1.60
N LEU A 160 -0.94 -0.45 1.10
CA LEU A 160 -0.98 0.41 -0.08
C LEU A 160 -1.00 1.87 0.34
N GLY A 161 -0.38 2.72 -0.46
CA GLY A 161 -0.19 4.12 -0.17
C GLY A 161 -0.55 4.99 -1.35
N GLY A 162 -1.13 6.17 -1.11
CA GLY A 162 -1.29 7.15 -2.18
C GLY A 162 -2.22 8.30 -1.83
N ASP A 163 -2.36 9.23 -2.77
CA ASP A 163 -3.37 10.29 -2.74
C ASP A 163 -4.26 10.13 -3.99
N PHE A 164 -5.54 9.80 -3.78
CA PHE A 164 -6.53 9.72 -4.86
C PHE A 164 -6.78 11.05 -5.58
N ARG A 165 -6.32 12.18 -5.03
CA ARG A 165 -6.37 13.49 -5.69
C ARG A 165 -5.18 13.73 -6.63
N GLN A 166 -4.19 12.84 -6.63
CA GLN A 166 -3.08 12.86 -7.58
C GLN A 166 -3.50 12.14 -8.88
N ILE A 167 -2.53 11.53 -9.57
CA ILE A 167 -2.68 10.99 -10.91
C ILE A 167 -3.41 9.63 -10.84
N LEU A 168 -4.49 9.49 -11.62
CA LEU A 168 -5.18 8.22 -11.85
C LEU A 168 -4.40 7.32 -12.81
N PRO A 169 -4.76 6.04 -12.97
CA PRO A 169 -4.04 5.14 -13.86
C PRO A 169 -4.05 5.64 -15.30
N VAL A 170 -2.92 5.52 -15.98
CA VAL A 170 -2.78 5.90 -17.38
C VAL A 170 -3.29 4.76 -18.27
N VAL A 171 -4.45 4.95 -18.89
CA VAL A 171 -5.04 4.00 -19.85
C VAL A 171 -5.01 4.63 -21.24
N ARG A 172 -4.31 4.00 -22.19
CA ARG A 172 -4.11 4.55 -23.54
C ARG A 172 -5.43 4.59 -24.31
N LYS A 173 -5.72 5.71 -24.97
CA LYS A 173 -6.93 5.92 -25.81
C LYS A 173 -8.26 5.69 -25.08
N ALA A 174 -8.25 5.85 -23.76
CA ALA A 174 -9.38 5.54 -22.89
C ALA A 174 -10.26 6.76 -22.64
N THR A 175 -11.54 6.53 -22.39
CA THR A 175 -12.48 7.54 -21.93
C THR A 175 -12.29 7.82 -20.44
N ARG A 176 -12.96 8.86 -19.92
CA ARG A 176 -12.96 9.13 -18.47
C ARG A 176 -13.57 7.99 -17.66
N HIS A 177 -14.57 7.31 -18.22
CA HIS A 177 -15.21 6.16 -17.60
C HIS A 177 -14.21 5.01 -17.45
N ASP A 178 -13.49 4.70 -18.53
CA ASP A 178 -12.46 3.65 -18.53
C ASP A 178 -11.34 3.92 -17.51
N ILE A 179 -10.92 5.18 -17.34
CA ILE A 179 -9.91 5.57 -16.35
C ILE A 179 -10.43 5.38 -14.92
N PHE A 180 -11.71 5.70 -14.68
CA PHE A 180 -12.34 5.48 -13.38
C PHE A 180 -12.48 3.99 -13.09
N ASP A 181 -12.92 3.20 -14.07
CA ASP A 181 -12.99 1.74 -13.96
C ASP A 181 -11.60 1.13 -13.74
N ALA A 182 -10.56 1.68 -14.35
CA ALA A 182 -9.18 1.25 -14.11
C ALA A 182 -8.65 1.59 -12.71
N SER A 183 -9.26 2.54 -12.00
CA SER A 183 -8.80 2.98 -10.68
C SER A 183 -8.95 1.87 -9.64
N ILE A 184 -8.02 1.81 -8.69
CA ILE A 184 -8.11 0.91 -7.53
C ILE A 184 -9.41 1.13 -6.71
N ASN A 185 -10.04 2.30 -6.79
CA ASN A 185 -11.35 2.56 -6.18
C ASN A 185 -12.46 1.66 -6.72
N SER A 186 -12.33 1.17 -7.95
CA SER A 186 -13.26 0.27 -8.60
C SER A 186 -12.96 -1.21 -8.29
N SER A 187 -11.82 -1.47 -7.63
CA SER A 187 -11.41 -2.83 -7.30
C SER A 187 -12.19 -3.39 -6.13
N LYS A 188 -12.64 -4.64 -6.29
CA LYS A 188 -13.28 -5.40 -5.21
C LYS A 188 -12.33 -5.63 -4.05
N ILE A 189 -11.02 -5.71 -4.30
CA ILE A 189 -10.05 -5.98 -3.24
C ILE A 189 -9.98 -4.84 -2.23
N LEU A 190 -10.11 -3.59 -2.68
CA LEU A 190 -9.97 -2.42 -1.83
C LEU A 190 -11.04 -2.37 -0.73
N ALA A 191 -12.20 -3.00 -0.94
CA ALA A 191 -13.26 -3.13 0.06
C ALA A 191 -12.83 -3.90 1.32
N TYR A 192 -11.81 -4.75 1.22
CA TYR A 192 -11.24 -5.46 2.37
C TYR A 192 -10.14 -4.68 3.09
N SER A 193 -9.76 -3.49 2.60
CA SER A 193 -8.70 -2.68 3.20
C SER A 193 -9.19 -1.88 4.40
N ASN A 194 -8.36 -1.84 5.44
CA ASN A 194 -8.51 -0.86 6.52
C ASN A 194 -7.88 0.46 6.08
N VAL A 195 -8.72 1.48 5.86
CA VAL A 195 -8.26 2.80 5.42
C VAL A 195 -7.73 3.60 6.61
N LEU A 196 -6.45 3.95 6.56
CA LEU A 196 -5.76 4.80 7.52
C LEU A 196 -5.55 6.18 6.88
N ARG A 197 -5.90 7.26 7.57
CA ARG A 197 -5.86 8.62 7.02
C ARG A 197 -4.82 9.49 7.71
N LEU A 198 -3.91 10.06 6.92
CA LEU A 198 -3.02 11.14 7.34
C LEU A 198 -3.64 12.47 6.93
N THR A 199 -3.96 13.31 7.91
CA THR A 199 -4.59 14.61 7.67
C THR A 199 -3.67 15.78 7.98
N VAL A 200 -2.57 15.56 8.71
CA VAL A 200 -1.66 16.61 9.15
C VAL A 200 -0.61 16.87 8.07
N ASN A 201 -0.57 18.11 7.57
CA ASN A 201 0.44 18.54 6.60
C ASN A 201 1.74 18.91 7.32
N MET A 202 2.82 18.19 7.03
CA MET A 202 4.09 18.34 7.74
C MET A 202 4.88 19.59 7.34
N ARG A 203 4.60 20.19 6.18
CA ARG A 203 5.30 21.40 5.72
C ARG A 203 4.69 22.68 6.27
N LEU A 204 3.39 22.67 6.56
CA LEU A 204 2.67 23.83 7.10
C LEU A 204 2.67 23.85 8.63
N SER A 205 2.91 22.72 9.30
CA SER A 205 2.92 22.64 10.76
C SER A 205 4.19 23.19 11.43
N ALA A 206 5.15 23.73 10.66
CA ALA A 206 6.42 24.24 11.19
C ALA A 206 6.39 25.73 11.59
N SER A 207 5.27 26.43 11.47
CA SER A 207 5.18 27.90 11.61
C SER A 207 4.51 28.42 12.88
N SER A 208 4.61 27.71 14.01
CA SER A 208 4.33 28.32 15.32
C SER A 208 5.64 28.56 16.07
N VAL A 209 6.43 29.52 15.59
CA VAL A 209 7.47 30.16 16.41
C VAL A 209 6.73 31.07 17.39
N PRO A 210 6.94 30.97 18.72
CA PRO A 210 6.31 31.89 19.65
C PRO A 210 6.86 33.29 19.35
N VAL A 211 5.97 34.25 19.12
CA VAL A 211 6.34 35.66 19.14
C VAL A 211 6.74 35.97 20.58
N GLU A 212 8.03 36.20 20.83
CA GLU A 212 8.49 36.81 22.07
C GLU A 212 7.81 38.17 22.18
N GLN A 213 6.98 38.34 23.22
CA GLN A 213 6.46 39.63 23.62
C GLN A 213 7.51 40.24 24.57
N GLU A 214 8.18 41.29 24.10
CA GLU A 214 8.96 42.22 24.93
C GLU A 214 8.06 42.93 25.97
#